data_AF-A0A7S1ES07-F1
#
_entry.id   AF-A0A7S1ES07-F1
#
_cell.length_a   1.000
_cell.length_b   1.000
_cell.length_c   1.000
_cell.angle_alpha   90.00
_cell.angle_beta   90.00
_cell.angle_gamma   90.00
#
_symmetry.space_group_name_H-M   'P 1'
#
loop_
_entity.id
_entity.type
_entity.pdbx_description
1 polymer ?
#
loop_
_entity_poly.entity_id
_entity_poly.type
_entity_poly.pdbx_seq_one_letter_code
_entity_poly.pdbx_strand_id
1 'polypeptide(L)'
;MFLGIFVAAIYVGCTYLRQVPRWAVAMQRISGSFLLFRLLIEFSLSRQPFTFLFSAEIIIECLTVVSLLFVHRKLWLHFGFLQVLKVVTLWTRLDAGGKVLPKYSMLARFWVKLGIQVIGFVYIVTSGLQLFELIGDPTSAIEKSRFELNWINSLYFTVVTVTTVGFGDFVPVTFLGRLAIVFVIIFGVFLVSRGVTHAVDVTANLRSGTGSYTYK
;
A
#
# COMPACT_ATOMS: atom_id res chain seq x y z
N MET A 1 10.92 7.64 -2.44
CA MET A 1 10.81 6.38 -1.67
C MET A 1 10.70 6.66 -0.17
N PHE A 2 11.71 7.29 0.44
CA PHE A 2 11.71 7.57 1.89
C PHE A 2 10.49 8.35 2.40
N LEU A 3 10.07 9.41 1.68
CA LEU A 3 8.90 10.18 2.07
C LEU A 3 7.61 9.34 2.10
N GLY A 4 7.44 8.40 1.16
CA GLY A 4 6.27 7.52 1.13
C GLY A 4 6.22 6.56 2.31
N ILE A 5 7.39 6.01 2.68
CA ILE A 5 7.52 5.15 3.86
C ILE A 5 7.25 5.96 5.13
N PHE A 6 7.75 7.19 5.22
CA PHE A 6 7.52 8.08 6.34
C PHE A 6 6.03 8.42 6.52
N VAL A 7 5.34 8.80 5.44
CA VAL A 7 3.89 9.07 5.47
C VAL A 7 3.10 7.83 5.90
N ALA A 8 3.49 6.65 5.41
CA ALA A 8 2.88 5.38 5.80
C ALA A 8 3.11 5.03 7.29
N ALA A 9 4.31 5.29 7.81
CA ALA A 9 4.64 5.06 9.22
C ALA A 9 3.87 6.01 10.14
N ILE A 10 3.79 7.30 9.77
CA ILE A 10 3.00 8.28 10.52
C ILE A 10 1.52 7.90 10.50
N TYR A 11 0.99 7.42 9.37
CA TYR A 11 -0.39 6.95 9.29
C TYR A 11 -0.64 5.88 10.37
N VAL A 12 0.13 4.79 10.39
CA VAL A 12 -0.04 3.73 11.39
C VAL A 12 0.14 4.23 12.82
N GLY A 13 1.16 5.06 13.08
CA GLY A 13 1.42 5.59 14.42
C GLY A 13 0.27 6.45 14.94
N CYS A 14 -0.36 7.22 14.07
CA CYS A 14 -1.48 8.07 14.45
C CYS A 14 -2.78 7.28 14.67
N THR A 15 -2.92 6.05 14.15
CA THR A 15 -4.07 5.18 14.45
C THR A 15 -4.25 4.93 15.94
N TYR A 16 -3.15 4.77 16.67
CA TYR A 16 -3.19 4.48 18.11
C TYR A 16 -3.44 5.72 18.97
N LEU A 17 -3.34 6.91 18.36
CA LEU A 17 -3.51 8.17 19.07
C LEU A 17 -4.97 8.60 18.99
N ARG A 18 -5.64 8.60 20.15
CA ARG A 18 -7.04 9.05 20.28
C ARG A 18 -7.27 10.49 19.83
N GLN A 19 -6.22 11.33 19.88
CA GLN A 19 -6.18 12.65 19.25
C GLN A 19 -4.82 12.85 18.59
N VAL A 20 -4.82 13.31 17.34
CA VAL A 20 -3.59 13.56 16.62
C VAL A 20 -2.89 14.80 17.20
N PRO A 21 -1.63 14.68 17.64
CA PRO A 21 -0.89 15.81 18.18
C PRO A 21 -0.57 16.83 17.08
N ARG A 22 -0.41 18.10 17.46
CA ARG A 22 -0.20 19.21 16.51
C ARG A 22 1.04 19.01 15.63
N TRP A 23 2.10 18.43 16.19
CA TRP A 23 3.34 18.15 15.46
C TRP A 23 3.12 17.11 14.34
N ALA A 24 2.29 16.08 14.57
CA ALA A 24 2.01 15.05 13.56
C ALA A 24 1.21 15.63 12.39
N VAL A 25 0.20 16.47 12.68
CA VAL A 25 -0.55 17.20 11.64
C VAL A 25 0.38 18.12 10.84
N ALA A 26 1.30 18.83 11.52
CA ALA A 26 2.27 19.68 10.84
C ALA A 26 3.20 18.87 9.92
N MET A 27 3.74 17.73 10.39
CA MET A 27 4.56 16.83 9.58
C MET A 27 3.82 16.28 8.36
N GLN A 28 2.54 15.94 8.51
CA GLN A 28 1.71 15.47 7.40
C GLN A 28 1.48 16.56 6.35
N ARG A 29 1.19 17.81 6.77
CA ARG A 29 1.03 18.95 5.86
C ARG A 29 2.34 19.33 5.16
N ILE A 30 3.47 19.27 5.86
CA ILE A 30 4.80 19.48 5.27
C ILE A 30 5.08 18.40 4.20
N SER A 31 4.81 17.14 4.53
CA SER A 31 4.97 16.03 3.59
C SER A 31 4.06 16.19 2.37
N GLY A 32 2.80 16.60 2.58
CA GLY A 32 1.85 16.91 1.51
C GLY A 32 2.31 18.06 0.62
N SER A 33 2.86 19.12 1.19
CA SER A 33 3.40 20.27 0.45
C SER A 33 4.62 19.88 -0.39
N PHE A 34 5.51 19.03 0.15
CA PHE A 34 6.65 18.51 -0.61
C PHE A 34 6.21 17.63 -1.78
N LEU A 35 5.20 16.79 -1.58
CA LEU A 35 4.63 15.96 -2.65
C LEU A 35 3.93 16.79 -3.72
N LEU A 36 3.21 17.85 -3.33
CA LEU A 36 2.65 18.80 -4.27
C LEU A 36 3.75 19.47 -5.10
N PHE A 37 4.82 19.94 -4.45
CA PHE A 37 5.95 20.54 -5.16
C PHE A 37 6.60 19.58 -6.16
N ARG A 38 6.82 18.33 -5.75
CA ARG A 38 7.32 17.28 -6.65
C ARG A 38 6.36 17.02 -7.82
N LEU A 39 5.06 16.90 -7.56
CA LEU A 39 4.04 16.69 -8.58
C LEU A 39 4.02 17.85 -9.60
N LEU A 40 4.18 19.09 -9.13
CA LEU A 40 4.27 20.28 -10.00
C LEU A 40 5.53 20.25 -10.88
N ILE A 41 6.67 19.83 -10.34
CA ILE A 41 7.90 19.64 -11.13
C ILE A 41 7.71 18.55 -12.18
N GLU A 42 7.19 17.38 -11.79
CA GLU A 42 6.97 16.26 -12.71
C GLU A 42 5.97 16.64 -13.81
N PHE A 43 4.92 17.40 -13.48
CA PHE A 43 3.99 17.96 -14.45
C PHE A 43 4.67 18.94 -15.40
N SER A 44 5.49 19.86 -14.89
CA SER A 44 6.19 20.88 -15.69
C SER A 44 7.24 20.30 -16.63
N LEU A 45 7.87 19.18 -16.26
CA LEU A 45 8.83 18.46 -17.08
C LEU A 45 8.16 17.49 -18.07
N SER A 46 6.87 17.21 -17.91
CA SER A 46 6.15 16.25 -18.75
C SER A 46 5.92 16.83 -20.15
N ARG A 47 6.41 16.12 -21.18
CA ARG A 47 6.20 16.50 -22.58
C ARG A 47 4.77 16.25 -23.09
N GLN A 48 4.00 15.43 -22.38
CA GLN A 48 2.61 15.06 -22.72
C GLN A 48 1.72 15.14 -21.47
N PRO A 49 1.12 16.30 -21.17
CA PRO A 49 0.43 16.53 -19.89
C PRO A 49 -0.85 15.71 -19.75
N PHE A 50 -1.61 15.50 -20.83
CA PHE A 50 -2.89 14.78 -20.77
C PHE A 50 -2.71 13.29 -20.47
N THR A 51 -1.81 12.60 -21.18
CA THR A 51 -1.50 11.17 -20.92
C THR A 51 -0.93 10.97 -19.52
N PHE A 52 -0.12 11.93 -19.06
CA PHE A 52 0.46 11.93 -17.72
C PHE A 52 -0.63 11.97 -16.65
N LEU A 53 -1.61 12.89 -16.75
CA LEU A 53 -2.69 13.04 -15.76
C LEU A 53 -3.52 11.77 -15.53
N PHE A 54 -3.69 10.92 -16.55
CA PHE A 54 -4.47 9.68 -16.45
C PHE A 54 -3.67 8.45 -15.99
N SER A 55 -2.39 8.60 -15.64
CA SER A 55 -1.61 7.50 -15.06
C SER A 55 -2.03 7.23 -13.61
N ALA A 56 -2.19 5.95 -13.26
CA ALA A 56 -2.59 5.52 -11.92
C ALA A 56 -1.67 6.06 -10.80
N GLU A 57 -0.37 6.24 -11.09
CA GLU A 57 0.60 6.78 -10.13
C GLU A 57 0.34 8.23 -9.74
N ILE A 58 -0.18 9.03 -10.68
CA ILE A 58 -0.48 10.45 -10.49
C ILE A 58 -1.84 10.61 -9.85
N ILE A 59 -2.82 9.78 -10.23
CA ILE A 59 -4.12 9.75 -9.56
C ILE A 59 -3.94 9.48 -8.06
N ILE A 60 -3.10 8.50 -7.71
CA ILE A 60 -2.75 8.21 -6.31
C ILE A 60 -2.06 9.42 -5.66
N GLU A 61 -1.11 10.05 -6.34
CA GLU A 61 -0.40 11.20 -5.80
C GLU A 61 -1.32 12.39 -5.55
N CYS A 62 -2.16 12.75 -6.53
CA CYS A 62 -3.19 13.78 -6.39
C CYS A 62 -4.10 13.49 -5.20
N LEU A 63 -4.64 12.28 -5.10
CA LEU A 63 -5.51 11.87 -3.99
C LEU A 63 -4.78 11.99 -2.65
N THR A 64 -3.53 11.54 -2.57
CA THR A 64 -2.74 11.63 -1.32
C THR A 64 -2.39 13.07 -0.95
N VAL A 65 -2.06 13.92 -1.93
CA VAL A 65 -1.68 15.32 -1.71
C VAL A 65 -2.86 16.11 -1.20
N VAL A 66 -4.01 16.00 -1.87
CA VAL A 66 -5.26 16.64 -1.43
C VAL A 66 -5.58 16.19 0.00
N SER A 67 -5.56 14.88 0.23
CA SER A 67 -5.88 14.34 1.55
C SER A 67 -4.92 14.80 2.66
N LEU A 68 -3.62 14.92 2.39
CA LEU A 68 -2.61 15.35 3.37
C LEU A 68 -2.67 16.86 3.66
N LEU A 69 -3.00 17.69 2.68
CA LEU A 69 -3.10 19.14 2.87
C LEU A 69 -4.31 19.53 3.72
N PHE A 70 -5.42 18.79 3.59
CA PHE A 70 -6.66 19.02 4.34
C PHE A 70 -6.75 18.25 5.68
N VAL A 71 -5.65 17.70 6.19
CA VAL A 71 -5.65 17.05 7.52
C VAL A 71 -6.02 18.04 8.62
N HIS A 72 -6.95 17.64 9.49
CA HIS A 72 -7.36 18.37 10.69
C HIS A 72 -7.25 17.49 11.93
N ARG A 73 -7.12 18.10 13.12
CA ARG A 73 -6.99 17.36 14.40
C ARG A 73 -8.13 16.37 14.69
N LYS A 74 -9.33 16.64 14.15
CA LYS A 74 -10.52 15.79 14.28
C LYS A 74 -10.72 14.83 13.09
N LEU A 75 -10.06 15.09 11.96
CA LEU A 75 -10.16 14.30 10.73
C LEU A 75 -8.80 13.68 10.44
N TRP A 76 -8.50 12.61 11.17
CA TRP A 76 -7.25 11.87 11.04
C TRP A 76 -7.20 10.97 9.80
N LEU A 77 -8.35 10.56 9.26
CA LEU A 77 -8.40 9.70 8.09
C LEU A 77 -7.90 10.41 6.83
N HIS A 78 -6.83 9.87 6.24
CA HIS A 78 -6.28 10.36 4.98
C HIS A 78 -5.79 9.20 4.10
N PHE A 79 -5.76 9.42 2.79
CA PHE A 79 -5.34 8.43 1.78
C PHE A 79 -3.80 8.24 1.71
N GLY A 80 -3.07 8.62 2.76
CA GLY A 80 -1.61 8.60 2.79
C GLY A 80 -1.02 7.19 2.66
N PHE A 81 -1.75 6.18 3.13
CA PHE A 81 -1.34 4.77 3.02
C PHE A 81 -1.13 4.31 1.57
N LEU A 82 -1.81 4.92 0.58
CA LEU A 82 -1.66 4.58 -0.84
C LEU A 82 -0.25 4.84 -1.38
N GLN A 83 0.56 5.67 -0.69
CA GLN A 83 1.95 5.92 -1.10
C GLN A 83 2.82 4.66 -1.04
N VAL A 84 2.43 3.64 -0.27
CA VAL A 84 3.10 2.33 -0.27
C VAL A 84 3.06 1.68 -1.66
N LEU A 85 2.00 1.86 -2.44
CA LEU A 85 1.96 1.36 -3.83
C LEU A 85 3.07 1.98 -4.68
N LYS A 86 3.31 3.30 -4.55
CA LYS A 86 4.41 3.98 -5.24
C LYS A 86 5.77 3.48 -4.76
N VAL A 87 5.93 3.23 -3.44
CA VAL A 87 7.16 2.66 -2.88
C VAL A 87 7.45 1.30 -3.50
N VAL A 88 6.45 0.41 -3.58
CA VAL A 88 6.59 -0.93 -4.18
C VAL A 88 6.88 -0.84 -5.68
N THR A 89 6.18 0.02 -6.43
CA THR A 89 6.42 0.20 -7.88
C THR A 89 7.82 0.77 -8.16
N LEU A 90 8.27 1.76 -7.38
CA LEU A 90 9.63 2.29 -7.52
C LEU A 90 10.69 1.24 -7.17
N TRP A 91 10.47 0.48 -6.11
CA TRP A 91 11.40 -0.58 -5.71
C TRP A 91 11.54 -1.65 -6.79
N THR A 92 10.42 -2.12 -7.35
CA THR A 92 10.44 -3.12 -8.44
C THR A 92 11.11 -2.59 -9.71
N ARG A 93 10.94 -1.29 -10.04
CA ARG A 93 11.67 -0.63 -11.13
C ARG A 93 13.18 -0.55 -10.88
N LEU A 94 13.58 -0.21 -9.65
CA LEU A 94 15.00 -0.12 -9.29
C LEU A 94 15.70 -1.49 -9.28
N ASP A 95 15.01 -2.53 -8.81
CA ASP A 95 15.52 -3.91 -8.83
C ASP A 95 15.62 -4.45 -10.27
N ALA A 96 14.63 -4.15 -11.13
CA ALA A 96 14.70 -4.46 -12.56
C ALA A 96 15.88 -3.76 -13.26
N GLY A 97 16.25 -2.56 -12.81
CA GLY A 97 17.46 -1.85 -13.25
C GLY A 97 18.77 -2.37 -12.66
N GLY A 98 18.74 -3.45 -11.86
CA GLY A 98 19.93 -4.07 -11.26
C GLY A 98 20.60 -3.26 -10.14
N LYS A 99 19.96 -2.18 -9.66
CA LYS A 99 20.58 -1.23 -8.72
C LYS A 99 20.43 -1.61 -7.25
N VAL A 100 19.44 -2.44 -6.89
CA VAL A 100 19.08 -2.70 -5.48
C VAL A 100 19.76 -3.95 -4.91
N LEU A 101 19.67 -5.09 -5.60
CA LEU A 101 20.18 -6.38 -5.12
C LEU A 101 21.25 -6.97 -6.04
N PRO A 102 22.30 -6.24 -6.47
CA PRO A 102 23.23 -6.69 -7.50
C PRO A 102 23.94 -8.02 -7.15
N LYS A 103 24.21 -8.26 -5.87
CA LYS A 103 24.97 -9.42 -5.39
C LYS A 103 24.13 -10.68 -5.10
N TYR A 104 22.80 -10.59 -5.10
CA TYR A 104 21.92 -11.70 -4.68
C TYR A 104 21.54 -12.62 -5.84
N SER A 105 21.42 -13.92 -5.53
CA SER A 105 20.98 -14.95 -6.47
C SER A 105 19.54 -14.71 -6.96
N MET A 106 19.19 -15.26 -8.13
CA MET A 106 17.84 -15.10 -8.72
C MET A 106 16.72 -15.52 -7.75
N LEU A 107 16.94 -16.59 -6.98
CA LEU A 107 16.00 -17.04 -5.94
C LEU A 107 15.85 -16.04 -4.80
N ALA A 108 16.96 -15.52 -4.28
CA ALA A 108 16.92 -14.56 -3.18
C ALA A 108 16.17 -13.28 -3.61
N ARG A 109 16.42 -12.78 -4.84
CA ARG A 109 15.68 -11.63 -5.38
C ARG A 109 14.19 -11.91 -5.52
N PHE A 110 13.82 -13.11 -5.99
CA PHE A 110 12.43 -13.53 -6.10
C PHE A 110 11.71 -13.48 -4.75
N TRP A 111 12.26 -14.13 -3.72
CA TRP A 111 11.64 -14.17 -2.39
C TRP A 111 11.53 -12.78 -1.75
N VAL A 112 12.55 -11.93 -1.91
CA VAL A 112 12.50 -10.55 -1.41
C VAL A 112 11.41 -9.74 -2.13
N LYS A 113 11.33 -9.85 -3.46
CA LYS A 113 10.31 -9.15 -4.26
C LYS A 113 8.90 -9.61 -3.90
N LEU A 114 8.68 -10.91 -3.75
CA LEU A 114 7.41 -11.48 -3.33
C LEU A 114 7.03 -10.99 -1.93
N GLY A 115 7.96 -11.03 -0.98
CA GLY A 115 7.75 -10.55 0.38
C GLY A 115 7.34 -9.08 0.43
N ILE A 116 8.03 -8.20 -0.29
CA ILE A 116 7.70 -6.77 -0.36
C ILE A 116 6.31 -6.54 -0.96
N GLN A 117 5.94 -7.30 -2.01
CA GLN A 117 4.61 -7.19 -2.63
C GLN A 117 3.50 -7.65 -1.70
N VAL A 118 3.69 -8.78 -0.99
CA VAL A 118 2.71 -9.31 -0.04
C VAL A 118 2.55 -8.37 1.15
N ILE A 119 3.66 -7.89 1.74
CA ILE A 119 3.62 -6.94 2.86
C ILE A 119 2.95 -5.63 2.44
N GLY A 120 3.30 -5.11 1.25
CA GLY A 120 2.67 -3.91 0.70
C GLY A 120 1.17 -4.08 0.48
N PHE A 121 0.74 -5.22 -0.07
CA PHE A 121 -0.67 -5.53 -0.25
C PHE A 121 -1.43 -5.61 1.08
N VAL A 122 -0.93 -6.38 2.04
CA VAL A 122 -1.54 -6.51 3.38
C VAL A 122 -1.66 -5.14 4.06
N TYR A 123 -0.63 -4.31 3.97
CA TYR A 123 -0.66 -2.95 4.52
C TYR A 123 -1.77 -2.08 3.88
N ILE A 124 -1.88 -2.09 2.56
CA ILE A 124 -2.88 -1.31 1.82
C ILE A 124 -4.30 -1.77 2.17
N VAL A 125 -4.53 -3.08 2.21
CA VAL A 125 -5.83 -3.67 2.54
C VAL A 125 -6.23 -3.33 3.96
N THR A 126 -5.32 -3.54 4.93
CA THR A 126 -5.55 -3.22 6.34
C THR A 126 -5.95 -1.76 6.52
N SER A 127 -5.18 -0.86 5.91
CA SER A 127 -5.37 0.58 6.04
C SER A 127 -6.62 1.06 5.30
N GLY A 128 -6.93 0.47 4.14
CA GLY A 128 -8.12 0.77 3.35
C GLY A 128 -9.41 0.28 4.02
N LEU A 129 -9.40 -0.92 4.59
CA LEU A 129 -10.52 -1.44 5.38
C LEU A 129 -10.82 -0.52 6.57
N GLN A 130 -9.78 -0.16 7.33
CA GLN A 130 -9.94 0.77 8.44
C GLN A 130 -10.51 2.12 7.97
N LEU A 131 -10.06 2.62 6.81
CA LEU A 131 -10.57 3.84 6.21
C LEU A 131 -12.07 3.73 5.89
N PHE A 132 -12.47 2.70 5.14
CA PHE A 132 -13.85 2.52 4.69
C PHE A 132 -14.82 2.23 5.84
N GLU A 133 -14.38 1.46 6.84
CA GLU A 133 -15.19 1.16 8.02
C GLU A 133 -15.41 2.39 8.90
N LEU A 134 -14.44 3.30 8.98
CA LEU A 134 -14.57 4.55 9.73
C LEU A 134 -15.36 5.63 8.96
N ILE A 135 -15.44 5.54 7.63
CA ILE A 135 -16.26 6.44 6.79
C ILE A 135 -17.71 5.95 6.66
N GLY A 136 -17.95 4.64 6.69
CA GLY A 136 -19.27 4.05 6.49
C GLY A 136 -20.24 4.31 7.64
N ASP A 137 -21.09 5.33 7.47
CA ASP A 137 -22.26 5.79 8.24
C ASP A 137 -22.54 5.36 9.70
N PRO A 138 -22.99 6.30 10.56
CA PRO A 138 -23.23 6.10 12.00
C PRO A 138 -24.58 5.44 12.36
N THR A 139 -25.29 4.79 11.43
CA THR A 139 -26.68 4.37 11.68
C THR A 139 -26.76 3.11 12.57
N SER A 140 -26.95 3.30 13.87
CA SER A 140 -27.46 2.37 14.91
C SER A 140 -26.80 1.00 15.14
N ALA A 141 -25.78 0.58 14.39
CA ALA A 141 -24.92 -0.57 14.77
C ALA A 141 -23.87 -0.18 15.85
N ILE A 142 -23.89 1.09 16.26
CA ILE A 142 -22.93 1.80 17.13
C ILE A 142 -22.79 1.20 18.55
N GLU A 143 -23.69 0.34 19.02
CA GLU A 143 -23.62 -0.13 20.41
C GLU A 143 -22.81 -1.42 20.59
N LYS A 144 -22.62 -2.26 19.55
CA LYS A 144 -22.05 -3.62 19.72
C LYS A 144 -20.65 -3.86 19.12
N SER A 145 -20.06 -2.91 18.38
CA SER A 145 -18.68 -3.01 17.85
C SER A 145 -17.68 -2.05 18.53
N ARG A 146 -18.03 -1.51 19.71
CA ARG A 146 -17.04 -1.09 20.71
C ARG A 146 -16.21 -2.34 21.03
N PHE A 147 -14.90 -2.42 20.91
CA PHE A 147 -13.85 -1.42 20.97
C PHE A 147 -12.66 -2.23 20.45
N GLU A 148 -12.22 -2.03 19.22
CA GLU A 148 -10.85 -1.59 18.95
C GLU A 148 -10.60 -1.87 17.46
N LEU A 149 -11.10 -1.02 16.56
CA LEU A 149 -10.55 -0.94 15.19
C LEU A 149 -9.17 -0.28 15.23
N ASN A 150 -8.27 -0.90 16.01
CA ASN A 150 -6.86 -0.64 15.98
C ASN A 150 -6.31 -1.21 14.67
N TRP A 151 -5.23 -0.60 14.18
CA TRP A 151 -4.59 -1.04 12.94
C TRP A 151 -4.18 -2.52 13.01
N ILE A 152 -3.74 -3.00 14.18
CA ILE A 152 -3.42 -4.42 14.42
C ILE A 152 -4.62 -5.35 14.25
N ASN A 153 -5.80 -4.99 14.77
CA ASN A 153 -6.98 -5.85 14.65
C ASN A 153 -7.47 -5.91 13.20
N SER A 154 -7.36 -4.79 12.48
CA SER A 154 -7.61 -4.75 11.04
C SER A 154 -6.59 -5.58 10.25
N LEU A 155 -5.32 -5.60 10.71
CA LEU A 155 -4.27 -6.40 10.11
C LEU A 155 -4.52 -7.89 10.34
N TYR A 156 -4.90 -8.27 11.56
CA TYR A 156 -5.28 -9.63 11.90
C TYR A 156 -6.42 -10.11 11.00
N PHE A 157 -7.51 -9.34 10.90
CA PHE A 157 -8.61 -9.65 9.99
C PHE A 157 -8.15 -9.81 8.54
N THR A 158 -7.31 -8.89 8.06
CA THR A 158 -6.77 -8.92 6.70
C THR A 158 -5.96 -10.20 6.46
N VAL A 159 -5.08 -10.56 7.39
CA VAL A 159 -4.26 -11.77 7.28
C VAL A 159 -5.15 -13.01 7.28
N VAL A 160 -6.08 -13.13 8.24
CA VAL A 160 -7.02 -14.27 8.35
C VAL A 160 -7.91 -14.41 7.10
N THR A 161 -8.26 -13.29 6.47
CA THR A 161 -9.06 -13.27 5.24
C THR A 161 -8.23 -13.67 4.02
N VAL A 162 -7.02 -13.10 3.86
CA VAL A 162 -6.12 -13.40 2.74
C VAL A 162 -5.59 -14.83 2.82
N THR A 163 -5.37 -15.37 4.01
CA THR A 163 -5.04 -16.79 4.22
C THR A 163 -6.26 -17.71 4.13
N THR A 164 -7.45 -17.17 3.88
CA THR A 164 -8.72 -17.90 3.73
C THR A 164 -9.12 -18.72 4.97
N VAL A 165 -8.58 -18.37 6.15
CA VAL A 165 -8.93 -19.04 7.42
C VAL A 165 -10.31 -18.61 7.90
N GLY A 166 -10.59 -17.30 7.89
CA GLY A 166 -11.94 -16.76 8.10
C GLY A 166 -12.60 -17.07 9.45
N PHE A 167 -11.94 -16.79 10.59
CA PHE A 167 -12.51 -17.06 11.92
C PHE A 167 -13.85 -16.33 12.21
N GLY A 168 -14.08 -15.16 11.60
CA GLY A 168 -15.33 -14.40 11.73
C GLY A 168 -15.50 -13.66 13.07
N ASP A 169 -14.41 -13.51 13.84
CA ASP A 169 -14.33 -12.78 15.09
C ASP A 169 -14.34 -11.24 14.89
N PHE A 170 -13.62 -10.77 13.88
CA PHE A 170 -13.70 -9.39 13.39
C PHE A 170 -14.31 -9.40 11.99
N VAL A 171 -15.34 -8.58 11.75
CA VAL A 171 -15.99 -8.48 10.44
C VAL A 171 -16.42 -7.03 10.20
N PRO A 172 -16.19 -6.45 9.00
CA PRO A 172 -16.74 -5.15 8.65
C PRO A 172 -18.27 -5.18 8.70
N VAL A 173 -18.85 -4.23 9.42
CA VAL A 173 -20.29 -4.08 9.57
C VAL A 173 -20.82 -3.11 8.52
N THR A 174 -20.00 -2.13 8.13
CA THR A 174 -20.42 -1.10 7.17
C THR A 174 -20.59 -1.66 5.77
N PHE A 175 -21.53 -1.09 5.00
CA PHE A 175 -21.73 -1.44 3.61
C PHE A 175 -20.46 -1.21 2.77
N LEU A 176 -19.81 -0.06 2.97
CA LEU A 176 -18.56 0.29 2.29
C LEU A 176 -17.41 -0.65 2.66
N GLY A 177 -17.26 -1.01 3.94
CA GLY A 177 -16.27 -1.96 4.40
C GLY A 177 -16.45 -3.34 3.76
N ARG A 178 -17.68 -3.87 3.77
CA ARG A 178 -17.99 -5.16 3.12
C ARG A 178 -17.72 -5.16 1.63
N LEU A 179 -18.11 -4.10 0.93
CA LEU A 179 -17.85 -3.95 -0.50
C LEU A 179 -16.33 -3.91 -0.78
N ALA A 180 -15.56 -3.19 0.04
CA ALA A 180 -14.11 -3.14 -0.08
C ALA A 180 -13.47 -4.54 0.08
N ILE A 181 -13.92 -5.36 1.05
CA ILE A 181 -13.43 -6.73 1.23
C ILE A 181 -13.64 -7.59 -0.02
N VAL A 182 -14.80 -7.50 -0.67
CA VAL A 182 -15.10 -8.30 -1.86
C VAL A 182 -14.08 -8.04 -2.97
N PHE A 183 -13.79 -6.76 -3.25
CA PHE A 183 -12.76 -6.41 -4.23
C PHE A 183 -11.38 -6.88 -3.80
N VAL A 184 -11.04 -6.72 -2.51
CA VAL A 184 -9.76 -7.17 -1.96
C VAL A 184 -9.53 -8.67 -2.15
N ILE A 185 -10.55 -9.50 -1.94
CA ILE A 185 -10.43 -10.96 -2.12
C ILE A 185 -10.13 -11.28 -3.59
N ILE A 186 -10.84 -10.65 -4.53
CA ILE A 186 -10.61 -10.83 -5.98
C ILE A 186 -9.17 -10.43 -6.35
N PHE A 187 -8.71 -9.27 -5.90
CA PHE A 187 -7.34 -8.81 -6.14
C PHE A 187 -6.29 -9.68 -5.43
N GLY A 188 -6.59 -10.19 -4.24
CA GLY A 188 -5.72 -11.09 -3.49
C GLY A 188 -5.45 -12.39 -4.25
N VAL A 189 -6.49 -13.02 -4.79
CA VAL A 189 -6.35 -14.22 -5.63
C VAL A 189 -5.50 -13.95 -6.86
N PHE A 190 -5.71 -12.79 -7.52
CA PHE A 190 -4.89 -12.39 -8.67
C PHE A 190 -3.40 -12.24 -8.32
N LEU A 191 -3.09 -11.63 -7.16
CA LEU A 191 -1.70 -11.47 -6.71
C LEU A 191 -1.04 -12.82 -6.40
N VAL A 192 -1.74 -13.74 -5.75
CA VAL A 192 -1.24 -15.10 -5.48
C VAL A 192 -0.96 -15.82 -6.79
N SER A 193 -1.90 -15.79 -7.74
CA SER A 193 -1.74 -16.39 -9.07
C SER A 193 -0.48 -15.88 -9.77
N ARG A 194 -0.28 -14.56 -9.82
CA ARG A 194 0.94 -13.96 -10.39
C ARG A 194 2.22 -14.39 -9.68
N GLY A 195 2.19 -14.50 -8.36
CA GLY A 195 3.33 -14.93 -7.55
C GLY A 195 3.74 -16.37 -7.88
N VAL A 196 2.75 -17.27 -8.04
CA VAL A 196 2.98 -18.68 -8.41
C VAL A 196 3.61 -18.80 -9.79
N THR A 197 3.07 -18.10 -10.80
CA THR A 197 3.65 -18.13 -12.17
C THR A 197 5.12 -17.72 -12.16
N HIS A 198 5.45 -16.61 -11.49
CA HIS A 198 6.83 -16.14 -11.41
C HIS A 198 7.74 -17.08 -10.61
N ALA A 199 7.21 -17.81 -9.62
CA ALA A 199 7.96 -18.84 -8.90
C ALA A 199 8.34 -19.99 -9.84
N VAL A 200 7.39 -20.45 -10.65
CA VAL A 200 7.60 -21.51 -11.66
C VAL A 200 8.65 -21.07 -12.67
N ASP A 201 8.54 -19.86 -13.21
CA ASP A 201 9.50 -19.33 -14.18
C ASP A 201 10.93 -19.27 -13.62
N VAL A 202 11.08 -18.80 -12.38
CA VAL A 202 12.40 -18.73 -11.72
C VAL A 202 12.99 -20.12 -11.52
N THR A 203 12.19 -21.09 -11.05
CA THR A 203 12.67 -22.46 -10.84
C THR A 203 12.99 -23.17 -12.15
N ALA A 204 12.21 -22.95 -13.20
CA ALA A 204 12.47 -23.46 -14.54
C ALA A 204 13.79 -22.90 -15.11
N ASN A 205 14.03 -21.59 -14.96
CA ASN A 205 15.25 -20.95 -15.41
C ASN A 205 16.50 -21.53 -14.73
N LEU A 206 16.43 -21.80 -13.42
CA LEU A 206 17.54 -22.42 -12.68
C LEU A 206 17.82 -23.86 -13.13
N ARG A 207 16.77 -24.62 -13.45
CA ARG A 207 16.90 -25.99 -13.98
C ARG A 207 17.47 -26.01 -15.40
N SER A 208 17.18 -25.00 -16.22
CA SER A 208 17.63 -24.91 -17.61
C SER A 208 19.12 -24.63 -17.78
N GLY A 209 19.86 -24.31 -16.71
CA GLY A 209 21.33 -24.28 -16.72
C GLY A 209 21.93 -23.37 -17.78
N THR A 210 21.33 -22.21 -18.08
CA THR A 210 21.84 -21.25 -19.07
C THR A 210 23.08 -20.52 -18.54
N GLY A 211 24.21 -21.24 -18.49
CA GLY A 211 25.54 -20.66 -18.41
C GLY A 211 25.88 -20.03 -19.75
N SER A 212 26.01 -18.70 -19.80
CA SER A 212 26.58 -18.02 -20.96
C SER A 212 28.08 -18.29 -21.00
N TYR A 213 28.55 -19.01 -22.02
CA TYR A 213 29.98 -19.20 -22.27
C TYR A 213 30.60 -17.85 -22.71
N THR A 214 31.33 -17.19 -21.81
CA THR A 214 32.27 -16.14 -22.20
C THR A 214 33.54 -16.80 -22.73
N TYR A 215 33.77 -16.69 -24.04
CA TYR A 215 35.06 -17.00 -24.64
C TYR A 215 36.13 -16.11 -23.98
N LYS A 216 37.16 -16.74 -23.40
CA LYS A 216 38.41 -16.08 -23.02
C LYS A 216 39.29 -15.90 -24.25
#